data_AF-A0A1G6R843-F1
#
_entry.id   AF-A0A1G6R843-F1
#
_cell.length_a   1.000
_cell.length_b   1.000
_cell.length_c   1.000
_cell.angle_alpha   90.00
_cell.angle_beta   90.00
_cell.angle_gamma   90.00
#
_symmetry.space_group_name_H-M   'P 1'
#
loop_
_entity.id
_entity.type
_entity.pdbx_description
1 polymer ?
#
loop_
_entity_poly.entity_id
_entity_poly.type
_entity_poly.pdbx_seq_one_letter_code
_entity_poly.pdbx_strand_id
1 'polypeptide(L)'
;MKNKQEKIKHDKKVIKNFIKLYCRKNHLEKGVEVYKDDLCKDCYELLNYAYMKLENCPLDPKPMCKKCLIHCYSKKNKEKIKQIMKFSGLYLIKHGRIDLLLHYYF
;
A
#
# COMPACT_ATOMS: atom_id res chain seq x y z
N MET A 1 -20.85 -8.06 5.41
CA MET A 1 -19.49 -8.61 5.20
C MET A 1 -19.08 -8.25 3.77
N LYS A 2 -18.01 -7.46 3.56
CA LYS A 2 -17.57 -7.08 2.19
C LYS A 2 -17.11 -8.33 1.44
N ASN A 3 -17.53 -8.48 0.18
CA ASN A 3 -17.18 -9.61 -0.67
C ASN A 3 -15.65 -9.60 -0.96
N LYS A 4 -15.02 -10.77 -1.19
CA LYS A 4 -13.56 -10.89 -1.37
C LYS A 4 -13.01 -9.91 -2.40
N GLN A 5 -13.70 -9.77 -3.53
CA GLN A 5 -13.33 -8.88 -4.62
C GLN A 5 -13.38 -7.40 -4.20
N GLU A 6 -14.39 -6.99 -3.42
CA GLU A 6 -14.49 -5.63 -2.90
C GLU A 6 -13.35 -5.32 -1.93
N LYS A 7 -12.99 -6.29 -1.09
CA LYS A 7 -11.86 -6.15 -0.17
C LYS A 7 -10.53 -6.03 -0.90
N ILE A 8 -10.32 -6.81 -1.96
CA ILE A 8 -9.14 -6.69 -2.83
C ILE A 8 -9.10 -5.31 -3.51
N LYS A 9 -10.23 -4.83 -4.05
CA LYS A 9 -10.32 -3.48 -4.66
C LYS A 9 -9.99 -2.38 -3.65
N HIS A 10 -10.52 -2.48 -2.43
CA HIS A 10 -10.21 -1.55 -1.34
C HIS A 10 -8.72 -1.57 -0.99
N ASP A 11 -8.16 -2.75 -0.72
CA ASP A 11 -6.74 -2.91 -0.36
C ASP A 11 -5.82 -2.36 -1.46
N LYS A 12 -6.16 -2.57 -2.75
CA LYS A 12 -5.44 -2.00 -3.89
C LYS A 12 -5.45 -0.47 -3.88
N LYS A 13 -6.61 0.15 -3.61
CA LYS A 13 -6.73 1.62 -3.55
C LYS A 13 -5.91 2.19 -2.40
N VAL A 14 -5.99 1.57 -1.22
CA VAL A 14 -5.23 1.97 -0.02
C VAL A 14 -3.73 1.94 -0.32
N ILE A 15 -3.24 0.80 -0.82
CA ILE A 15 -1.79 0.61 -1.01
C ILE A 15 -1.24 1.56 -2.09
N LYS A 16 -2.01 1.82 -3.16
CA LYS A 16 -1.65 2.80 -4.21
C LYS A 16 -1.46 4.19 -3.61
N ASN A 17 -2.44 4.65 -2.84
CA ASN A 17 -2.42 6.01 -2.29
C ASN A 17 -1.26 6.20 -1.30
N PHE A 18 -1.00 5.19 -0.46
CA PHE A 18 0.11 5.21 0.48
C PHE A 18 1.48 5.18 -0.21
N ILE A 19 1.65 4.35 -1.25
CA ILE A 19 2.89 4.30 -2.04
C ILE A 19 3.09 5.61 -2.78
N LYS A 20 2.04 6.20 -3.38
CA LYS A 20 2.14 7.49 -4.08
C LYS A 20 2.56 8.62 -3.14
N LEU A 21 1.96 8.67 -1.95
CA LEU A 21 2.35 9.65 -0.92
C LEU A 21 3.81 9.50 -0.49
N TYR A 22 4.23 8.26 -0.21
CA TYR A 22 5.61 7.98 0.17
C TYR A 22 6.59 8.33 -0.94
N CYS A 23 6.31 7.92 -2.18
CA CYS A 23 7.16 8.16 -3.34
C CYS A 23 7.34 9.67 -3.59
N ARG A 24 6.24 10.43 -3.54
CA ARG A 24 6.29 11.88 -3.70
C ARG A 24 7.21 12.53 -2.66
N LYS A 25 7.02 12.21 -1.38
CA LYS A 25 7.74 12.85 -0.27
C LYS A 25 9.18 12.36 -0.06
N ASN A 26 9.46 11.09 -0.33
CA ASN A 26 10.77 10.53 -0.04
C ASN A 26 11.67 10.38 -1.25
N HIS A 27 11.12 10.34 -2.48
CA HIS A 27 11.90 10.14 -3.71
C HIS A 27 11.76 11.31 -4.67
N LEU A 28 10.55 11.64 -5.14
CA LEU A 28 10.36 12.64 -6.19
C LEU A 28 10.79 14.05 -5.74
N GLU A 29 10.39 14.46 -4.52
CA GLU A 29 10.84 15.73 -3.93
C GLU A 29 12.36 15.76 -3.63
N LYS A 30 13.05 14.62 -3.71
CA LYS A 30 14.51 14.51 -3.57
C LYS A 30 15.24 14.36 -4.91
N GLY A 31 14.54 14.59 -6.03
CA GLY A 31 15.13 14.59 -7.38
C GLY A 31 15.16 13.23 -8.07
N VAL A 32 14.49 12.20 -7.55
CA VAL A 32 14.35 10.93 -8.28
C VAL A 32 13.35 11.11 -9.42
N GLU A 33 13.69 10.61 -10.61
CA GLU A 33 12.86 10.73 -11.80
C GLU A 33 11.51 10.02 -11.68
N VAL A 34 10.49 10.65 -12.26
CA VAL A 34 9.18 10.04 -12.44
C VAL A 34 9.28 9.00 -13.55
N TYR A 35 8.69 7.83 -13.31
CA TYR A 35 8.63 6.75 -14.28
C TYR A 35 7.21 6.59 -14.82
N LYS A 36 6.31 5.96 -14.07
CA LYS A 36 4.94 5.63 -14.50
C LYS A 36 3.95 5.79 -13.35
N ASP A 37 2.71 6.16 -13.64
CA ASP A 37 1.65 6.44 -12.64
C ASP A 37 2.04 7.51 -11.60
N ASP A 38 2.89 8.47 -11.99
CA ASP A 38 3.52 9.46 -11.10
C ASP A 38 4.34 8.83 -9.96
N LEU A 39 4.94 7.67 -10.20
CA LEU A 39 5.84 6.98 -9.27
C LEU A 39 7.23 6.86 -9.87
N CYS A 40 8.26 6.80 -9.02
CA CYS A 40 9.58 6.33 -9.44
C CYS A 40 9.54 4.83 -9.75
N LYS A 41 10.53 4.33 -10.49
CA LYS A 41 10.62 2.93 -10.92
C LYS A 41 10.48 1.94 -9.76
N ASP A 42 11.23 2.12 -8.67
CA ASP A 42 11.16 1.26 -7.48
C ASP A 42 9.76 1.20 -6.85
N CYS A 43 9.07 2.33 -6.75
CA CYS A 43 7.74 2.40 -6.15
C CYS A 43 6.69 1.78 -7.06
N TYR A 44 6.83 1.94 -8.38
CA TYR A 44 5.97 1.31 -9.37
C TYR A 44 6.11 -0.22 -9.36
N GLU A 45 7.34 -0.74 -9.30
CA GLU A 45 7.58 -2.19 -9.19
C GLU A 45 7.02 -2.78 -7.89
N LEU A 46 7.17 -2.06 -6.77
CA LEU A 46 6.60 -2.48 -5.50
C LEU A 46 5.06 -2.49 -5.53
N LEU A 47 4.45 -1.52 -6.20
CA LEU A 47 3.00 -1.44 -6.36
C LEU A 47 2.47 -2.63 -7.18
N ASN A 48 3.10 -2.93 -8.31
CA ASN A 48 2.72 -4.08 -9.14
C ASN A 48 2.90 -5.41 -8.42
N TYR A 49 4.00 -5.56 -7.68
CA TYR A 49 4.20 -6.73 -6.83
C TYR A 49 3.07 -6.90 -5.81
N ALA A 50 2.66 -5.80 -5.15
CA ALA A 50 1.57 -5.84 -4.19
C ALA A 50 0.22 -6.19 -4.84
N TYR A 51 -0.07 -5.64 -6.02
CA TYR A 51 -1.29 -5.94 -6.76
C TYR A 51 -1.39 -7.42 -7.13
N MET A 52 -0.32 -7.97 -7.69
CA MET A 52 -0.24 -9.38 -8.03
C MET A 52 -0.50 -10.27 -6.80
N LYS A 53 0.05 -9.92 -5.63
CA LYS A 53 -0.18 -10.68 -4.38
C LYS A 53 -1.59 -10.52 -3.83
N LEU A 54 -2.24 -9.38 -4.02
CA LEU A 54 -3.62 -9.16 -3.59
C LEU A 54 -4.61 -9.94 -4.47
N GLU A 55 -4.38 -9.99 -5.79
CA GLU A 55 -5.22 -10.72 -6.74
C GLU A 55 -5.11 -12.23 -6.56
N ASN A 56 -3.89 -12.73 -6.40
CA ASN A 56 -3.63 -14.16 -6.24
C ASN A 56 -3.82 -14.64 -4.78
N CYS A 57 -4.62 -13.95 -3.97
CA CYS A 57 -4.83 -14.32 -2.57
C CYS A 57 -5.79 -15.52 -2.47
N PRO A 58 -5.34 -16.68 -1.94
CA PRO A 58 -6.18 -17.88 -1.90
C PRO A 58 -7.27 -17.80 -0.81
N LEU A 59 -7.05 -17.04 0.25
CA LEU A 59 -7.92 -17.00 1.43
C LEU A 59 -9.28 -16.34 1.14
N ASP A 60 -10.35 -16.96 1.62
CA ASP A 60 -11.70 -16.43 1.66
C ASP A 60 -12.41 -16.84 2.97
N PRO A 61 -12.85 -15.89 3.84
CA PRO A 61 -12.73 -14.45 3.69
C PRO A 61 -11.28 -13.97 3.85
N LYS A 62 -10.85 -13.04 2.99
CA LYS A 62 -9.50 -12.47 3.02
C LYS A 62 -9.23 -11.76 4.36
N PRO A 63 -8.27 -12.21 5.20
CA PRO A 63 -7.88 -11.49 6.41
C PRO A 63 -6.99 -10.29 6.05
N MET A 64 -6.77 -9.39 7.01
CA MET A 64 -5.74 -8.35 6.86
C MET A 64 -4.37 -9.00 6.67
N CYS A 65 -3.54 -8.46 5.77
CA CYS A 65 -2.20 -9.01 5.48
C CYS A 65 -1.31 -9.18 6.72
N LYS A 66 -1.47 -8.33 7.74
CA LYS A 66 -0.77 -8.43 9.04
C LYS A 66 -1.16 -9.69 9.84
N LYS A 67 -2.41 -10.14 9.71
CA LYS A 67 -2.98 -11.31 10.41
C LYS A 67 -3.09 -12.54 9.49
N CYS A 68 -2.48 -12.50 8.31
CA CYS A 68 -2.56 -13.58 7.32
C CYS A 68 -1.62 -14.73 7.71
N LEU A 69 -2.12 -15.97 7.71
CA LEU A 69 -1.35 -17.16 8.11
C LEU A 69 -0.27 -17.56 7.09
N ILE A 70 -0.52 -17.34 5.79
CA ILE A 70 0.35 -17.81 4.70
C ILE A 70 1.56 -16.86 4.45
N HIS A 71 1.45 -15.59 4.85
CA HIS A 71 2.49 -14.57 4.66
C HIS A 71 3.20 -14.60 3.28
N CYS A 72 2.43 -14.38 2.20
CA CYS A 72 2.89 -14.49 0.81
C CYS A 72 3.86 -13.39 0.30
N TYR A 73 4.22 -12.41 1.13
CA TYR A 73 5.16 -11.33 0.78
C TYR A 73 6.60 -11.75 1.08
N SER A 74 7.53 -11.46 0.17
CA SER A 74 8.96 -11.59 0.46
C SER A 74 9.36 -10.68 1.63
N LYS A 75 10.34 -11.10 2.44
CA LYS A 75 10.78 -10.35 3.63
C LYS A 75 11.15 -8.90 3.27
N LYS A 76 11.95 -8.72 2.22
CA LYS A 76 12.35 -7.40 1.68
C LYS A 76 11.16 -6.52 1.31
N ASN A 77 10.19 -7.04 0.55
CA ASN A 77 9.03 -6.24 0.13
C ASN A 77 8.07 -5.99 1.29
N LYS A 78 7.96 -6.92 2.25
CA LYS A 78 7.17 -6.76 3.48
C LYS A 78 7.70 -5.61 4.33
N GLU A 79 9.02 -5.48 4.46
CA GLU A 79 9.67 -4.39 5.19
C GLU A 79 9.44 -3.04 4.50
N LYS A 80 9.65 -2.98 3.16
CA LYS A 80 9.34 -1.78 2.36
C LYS A 80 7.88 -1.33 2.56
N ILE A 81 6.92 -2.25 2.44
CA ILE A 81 5.49 -1.94 2.62
C ILE A 81 5.22 -1.45 4.05
N LYS A 82 5.78 -2.09 5.07
CA LYS A 82 5.62 -1.64 6.47
C LYS A 82 6.15 -0.21 6.66
N GLN A 83 7.31 0.10 6.08
CA GLN A 83 7.89 1.44 6.14
C GLN A 83 6.99 2.47 5.47
N ILE A 84 6.47 2.16 4.27
CA ILE A 84 5.53 3.02 3.54
C ILE A 84 4.25 3.23 4.34
N MET A 85 3.66 2.16 4.89
CA MET A 85 2.46 2.24 5.73
C MET A 85 2.69 3.13 6.95
N LYS A 86 3.82 2.95 7.65
CA LYS A 86 4.17 3.75 8.84
C LYS A 86 4.38 5.21 8.49
N PHE A 87 5.16 5.50 7.45
CA PHE A 87 5.44 6.88 7.02
C PHE A 87 4.16 7.58 6.57
N SER A 88 3.42 6.99 5.64
CA SER A 88 2.23 7.62 5.06
C SER A 88 1.12 7.76 6.10
N GLY A 89 0.98 6.79 7.01
CA GLY A 89 0.07 6.89 8.16
C GLY A 89 0.40 8.07 9.06
N LEU A 90 1.66 8.17 9.52
CA LEU A 90 2.11 9.27 10.36
C LEU A 90 2.02 10.63 9.65
N TYR A 91 2.30 10.66 8.35
CA TYR A 91 2.18 11.86 7.54
C TYR A 91 0.74 12.39 7.51
N LEU A 92 -0.25 11.51 7.29
CA LEU A 92 -1.66 11.87 7.27
C LEU A 92 -2.13 12.40 8.64
N ILE A 93 -1.69 11.79 9.75
CA ILE A 93 -1.97 12.29 11.10
C ILE A 93 -1.42 13.71 11.28
N LYS A 94 -0.14 13.93 10.92
CA LYS A 94 0.52 15.24 11.08
C LYS A 94 -0.12 16.36 10.28
N HIS A 95 -0.77 16.04 9.16
CA HIS A 95 -1.41 17.02 8.28
C HIS A 95 -2.93 17.13 8.52
N GLY A 96 -3.45 16.60 9.63
CA GLY A 96 -4.86 16.69 9.99
C GLY A 96 -5.80 15.87 9.11
N ARG A 97 -5.28 14.99 8.25
CA ARG A 97 -6.07 14.14 7.33
C ARG A 97 -6.41 12.80 7.97
N ILE A 98 -6.89 12.86 9.22
CA ILE A 98 -7.32 11.68 9.99
C ILE A 98 -8.55 11.04 9.32
N ASP A 99 -9.41 11.84 8.70
CA ASP A 99 -10.52 11.39 7.85
C ASP A 99 -10.10 10.34 6.82
N LEU A 100 -8.98 10.56 6.12
CA LEU A 100 -8.49 9.58 5.14
C LEU A 100 -8.05 8.28 5.81
N LEU A 101 -7.44 8.35 7.00
CA LEU A 101 -7.05 7.14 7.74
C LEU A 101 -8.28 6.34 8.16
N LEU A 102 -9.33 7.01 8.62
CA LEU A 102 -10.60 6.39 8.97
C LEU A 102 -11.25 5.75 7.73
N HIS A 103 -11.33 6.46 6.60
CA HIS A 103 -11.84 5.94 5.34
C HIS A 103 -11.12 4.68 4.84
N TYR A 104 -9.82 4.56 5.14
CA TYR A 104 -9.05 3.38 4.74
C TYR A 104 -9.19 2.20 5.71
N TYR A 105 -9.49 2.45 6.99
CA TYR A 105 -9.51 1.43 8.03
C TYR A 105 -10.92 0.92 8.39
N PHE A 106 -11.96 1.73 8.16
CA PHE A 106 -13.37 1.43 8.40
C PHE A 106 -14.13 1.33 7.06
#